data_AF-A0A372FF63-F1
#
_entry.id   AF-A0A372FF63-F1
#
_cell.length_a   1.000
_cell.length_b   1.000
_cell.length_c   1.000
_cell.angle_alpha   90.00
_cell.angle_beta   90.00
_cell.angle_gamma   90.00
#
_symmetry.space_group_name_H-M   'P 1'
#
loop_
_entity.id
_entity.type
_entity.pdbx_description
1 polymer ?
#
loop_
_entity_poly.entity_id
_entity_poly.type
_entity_poly.pdbx_seq_one_letter_code
_entity_poly.pdbx_strand_id
1 'polypeptide(L)'
;MDTLYINPSFYAPDVFKKCNHVLSYSTKVSFEGVGDDNDYGDIIIADLNFDNKDDIAVINNSGGNGGVFYNYYIQENKKFVLNRYLTDSMNYFPTKINKSKRTLTTYVHASAVSLGEHIYYLTADKGWIEKSHKFVPYPKEP
;
A
#
# COMPACT_ATOMS: atom_id res chain seq x y z
N MET A 1 20.69 -12.88 -14.54
CA MET A 1 19.29 -12.65 -14.16
C MET A 1 19.18 -13.04 -12.71
N ASP A 2 18.88 -12.09 -11.84
CA ASP A 2 18.73 -12.35 -10.42
C ASP A 2 17.27 -12.67 -10.12
N THR A 3 17.02 -13.55 -9.14
CA THR A 3 15.67 -13.98 -8.76
C THR A 3 15.44 -13.69 -7.29
N LEU A 4 14.29 -13.09 -6.99
CA LEU A 4 13.81 -12.82 -5.63
C LEU A 4 12.57 -13.68 -5.37
N TYR A 5 12.54 -14.34 -4.21
CA TYR A 5 11.36 -15.08 -3.74
C TYR A 5 10.73 -14.33 -2.57
N ILE A 6 9.44 -14.01 -2.70
CA ILE A 6 8.61 -13.45 -1.64
C ILE A 6 7.46 -14.43 -1.44
N ASN A 7 7.19 -14.82 -0.20
CA ASN A 7 6.12 -15.75 0.16
C ASN A 7 5.04 -15.00 0.95
N PRO A 8 4.19 -14.21 0.28
CA PRO A 8 3.03 -13.58 0.91
C PRO A 8 2.06 -14.64 1.43
N SER A 9 1.46 -14.36 2.58
CA SER A 9 0.31 -15.12 3.06
C SER A 9 -0.95 -14.57 2.39
N PHE A 10 -1.71 -15.43 1.72
CA PHE A 10 -2.98 -15.08 1.09
C PHE A 10 -4.14 -15.66 1.89
N TYR A 11 -5.22 -14.90 2.02
CA TYR A 11 -6.45 -15.40 2.66
C TYR A 11 -7.33 -16.24 1.72
N ALA A 12 -7.17 -16.07 0.40
CA ALA A 12 -7.83 -16.88 -0.62
C ALA A 12 -6.93 -17.04 -1.87
N PRO A 13 -7.03 -18.15 -2.61
CA PRO A 13 -6.16 -18.44 -3.75
C PRO A 13 -6.33 -17.47 -4.93
N ASP A 14 -7.52 -16.88 -5.09
CA ASP A 14 -7.86 -16.05 -6.26
C ASP A 14 -7.61 -14.54 -6.02
N VAL A 15 -6.95 -14.19 -4.91
CA VAL A 15 -6.63 -12.78 -4.59
C VAL A 15 -5.55 -12.23 -5.51
N PHE A 16 -4.57 -13.06 -5.87
CA PHE A 16 -3.56 -12.70 -6.85
C PHE A 16 -4.14 -12.91 -8.25
N LYS A 17 -4.68 -11.84 -8.83
CA LYS A 17 -5.50 -11.88 -10.05
C LYS A 17 -4.67 -12.23 -11.28
N LYS A 18 -3.54 -11.53 -11.50
CA LYS A 18 -2.72 -11.65 -12.70
C LYS A 18 -1.27 -11.17 -12.51
N CYS A 19 -0.32 -11.88 -13.09
CA CYS A 19 1.10 -11.52 -13.08
C CYS A 19 1.45 -10.16 -13.71
N ASN A 20 0.59 -9.61 -14.56
CA ASN A 20 0.79 -8.30 -15.19
C ASN A 20 0.06 -7.17 -14.45
N HIS A 21 -0.61 -7.42 -13.32
CA HIS A 21 -1.22 -6.37 -12.52
C HIS A 21 -0.16 -5.76 -11.59
N VAL A 22 0.73 -4.95 -12.15
CA VAL A 22 1.90 -4.41 -11.44
C VAL A 22 1.97 -2.90 -11.60
N LEU A 23 2.31 -2.22 -10.50
CA LEU A 23 2.53 -0.78 -10.43
C LEU A 23 3.92 -0.49 -9.86
N SER A 24 4.70 0.37 -10.53
CA SER A 24 6.00 0.84 -10.03
C SER A 24 6.07 2.36 -10.06
N TYR A 25 6.26 2.94 -8.88
CA TYR A 25 6.42 4.39 -8.70
C TYR A 25 7.81 4.87 -9.15
N SER A 26 8.85 4.05 -8.99
CA SER A 26 10.22 4.38 -9.37
C SER A 26 10.41 4.41 -10.88
N THR A 27 9.88 3.41 -11.58
CA THR A 27 10.02 3.29 -13.05
C THR A 27 8.85 3.90 -13.83
N LYS A 28 7.77 4.31 -13.13
CA LYS A 28 6.50 4.78 -13.70
C LYS A 28 5.80 3.76 -14.60
N VAL A 29 6.12 2.47 -14.42
CA VAL A 29 5.44 1.37 -15.10
C VAL A 29 4.10 1.13 -14.41
N SER A 30 3.04 1.09 -15.22
CA SER A 30 1.70 0.67 -14.82
C SER A 30 1.10 -0.09 -15.98
N PHE A 31 0.86 -1.40 -15.79
CA PHE A 31 0.39 -2.26 -16.88
C PHE A 31 -1.14 -2.26 -17.02
N GLU A 32 -1.89 -2.21 -15.91
CA GLU A 32 -3.37 -2.16 -15.92
C GLU A 32 -3.93 -0.92 -15.20
N GLY A 33 -3.08 0.00 -14.71
CA GLY A 33 -3.53 1.19 -13.96
C GLY A 33 -3.69 0.96 -12.47
N VAL A 34 -4.33 1.94 -11.81
CA VAL A 34 -4.93 1.76 -10.47
C VAL A 34 -6.39 1.38 -10.72
N GLY A 35 -6.81 0.23 -10.21
CA GLY A 35 -8.20 -0.22 -10.26
C GLY A 35 -9.10 0.51 -9.26
N ASP A 36 -10.34 0.04 -9.17
CA ASP A 36 -11.34 0.57 -8.24
C ASP A 36 -11.00 0.19 -6.79
N ASP A 37 -11.58 0.90 -5.82
CA ASP A 37 -11.55 0.57 -4.39
C ASP A 37 -10.16 0.17 -3.87
N ASN A 38 -9.18 1.07 -3.94
CA ASN A 38 -7.82 0.85 -3.43
C ASN A 38 -7.08 -0.37 -4.02
N ASP A 39 -7.46 -0.83 -5.22
CA ASP A 39 -6.69 -1.82 -5.97
C ASP A 39 -5.58 -1.14 -6.79
N TYR A 40 -4.34 -1.28 -6.36
CA TYR A 40 -3.16 -0.63 -6.96
C TYR A 40 -2.27 -1.63 -7.70
N GLY A 41 -2.70 -2.89 -7.84
CA GLY A 41 -1.89 -3.95 -8.43
C GLY A 41 -1.66 -5.12 -7.48
N ASP A 42 -1.42 -6.30 -8.02
CA ASP A 42 -1.05 -7.48 -7.22
C ASP A 42 0.35 -7.35 -6.64
N ILE A 43 1.25 -6.63 -7.34
CA ILE A 43 2.59 -6.28 -6.89
C ILE A 43 2.81 -4.78 -7.12
N ILE A 44 3.30 -4.09 -6.09
CA ILE A 44 3.55 -2.65 -6.14
C ILE A 44 4.98 -2.39 -5.68
N ILE A 45 5.69 -1.54 -6.42
CA ILE A 45 7.06 -1.12 -6.12
C ILE A 45 7.07 0.38 -5.80
N ALA A 46 7.46 0.74 -4.58
CA ALA A 46 7.48 2.12 -4.10
C ALA A 46 8.45 2.33 -2.93
N ASP A 47 9.01 3.53 -2.78
CA ASP A 47 9.76 3.95 -1.59
C ASP A 47 8.77 4.30 -0.46
N LEU A 48 8.44 3.32 0.38
CA LEU A 48 7.43 3.44 1.43
C LEU A 48 8.02 3.98 2.74
N ASN A 49 9.29 3.69 3.02
CA ASN A 49 10.00 4.14 4.21
C ASN A 49 10.82 5.44 4.01
N PHE A 50 10.74 6.05 2.84
CA PHE A 50 11.38 7.32 2.47
C PHE A 50 12.91 7.31 2.45
N ASP A 51 13.54 6.15 2.29
CA ASP A 51 15.00 6.00 2.33
C ASP A 51 15.68 6.04 0.94
N ASN A 52 14.90 6.33 -0.11
CA ASN A 52 15.31 6.31 -1.53
C ASN A 52 15.59 4.91 -2.10
N LYS A 53 15.09 3.85 -1.45
CA LYS A 53 15.10 2.51 -2.01
C LYS A 53 13.69 2.03 -2.30
N ASP A 54 13.57 1.11 -3.23
CA ASP A 54 12.29 0.52 -3.57
C ASP A 54 11.93 -0.56 -2.56
N ASP A 55 10.74 -0.43 -1.98
CA ASP A 55 10.06 -1.44 -1.19
C ASP A 55 9.02 -2.17 -2.07
N ILE A 56 8.45 -3.26 -1.54
CA ILE A 56 7.48 -4.08 -2.27
C ILE A 56 6.20 -4.21 -1.44
N ALA A 57 5.05 -3.93 -2.03
CA ALA A 57 3.75 -4.35 -1.51
C ALA A 57 3.19 -5.47 -2.38
N VAL A 58 2.61 -6.49 -1.77
CA VAL A 58 1.98 -7.62 -2.47
C VAL A 58 0.59 -7.81 -1.91
N ILE A 59 -0.42 -7.87 -2.79
CA ILE A 59 -1.80 -8.10 -2.38
C ILE A 59 -1.90 -9.37 -1.51
N ASN A 60 -2.71 -9.36 -0.46
CA ASN A 60 -2.82 -10.49 0.48
C ASN A 60 -4.28 -10.91 0.75
N ASN A 61 -5.23 -10.00 0.55
CA ASN A 61 -6.65 -10.22 0.76
C ASN A 61 -7.43 -9.35 -0.23
N SER A 62 -8.56 -9.84 -0.72
CA SER A 62 -9.52 -9.02 -1.47
C SER A 62 -10.13 -7.91 -0.62
N GLY A 63 -10.01 -8.03 0.71
CA GLY A 63 -10.51 -7.09 1.70
C GLY A 63 -12.04 -7.07 1.75
N GLY A 64 -12.59 -5.90 2.06
CA GLY A 64 -14.04 -5.68 2.19
C GLY A 64 -14.49 -4.47 1.36
N ASN A 65 -15.48 -3.72 1.86
CA ASN A 65 -16.00 -2.53 1.17
C ASN A 65 -14.94 -1.44 0.90
N GLY A 66 -13.81 -1.49 1.61
CA GLY A 66 -12.73 -0.52 1.49
C GLY A 66 -11.68 -0.85 0.43
N GLY A 67 -11.77 -2.03 -0.20
CA GLY A 67 -10.76 -2.50 -1.13
C GLY A 67 -9.83 -3.58 -0.61
N VAL A 68 -8.83 -3.88 -1.43
CA VAL A 68 -7.85 -4.95 -1.20
C VAL A 68 -6.80 -4.57 -0.14
N PHE A 69 -6.23 -5.59 0.50
CA PHE A 69 -5.17 -5.44 1.51
C PHE A 69 -3.83 -5.96 0.99
N TYR A 70 -2.74 -5.49 1.61
CA TYR A 70 -1.38 -5.78 1.18
C TYR A 70 -0.47 -6.24 2.32
N ASN A 71 0.47 -7.11 1.98
CA ASN A 71 1.69 -7.35 2.74
C ASN A 71 2.76 -6.37 2.27
N TYR A 72 3.47 -5.72 3.19
CA TYR A 72 4.52 -4.74 2.87
C TYR A 72 5.89 -5.26 3.26
N TYR A 73 6.83 -5.22 2.33
CA TYR A 73 8.20 -5.68 2.52
C TYR A 73 9.17 -4.54 2.27
N ILE A 74 9.88 -4.15 3.33
CA ILE A 74 10.81 -3.02 3.32
C ILE A 74 12.22 -3.51 2.98
N GLN A 75 12.93 -2.78 2.12
CA GLN A 75 14.28 -3.17 1.71
C GLN A 75 15.31 -2.84 2.79
N GLU A 76 15.90 -3.89 3.37
CA GLU A 76 16.95 -3.80 4.38
C GLU A 76 18.13 -4.70 4.01
N ASN A 77 19.34 -4.14 3.88
CA ASN A 77 20.57 -4.91 3.66
C ASN A 77 20.46 -5.96 2.52
N LYS A 78 19.87 -5.56 1.39
CA LYS A 78 19.61 -6.41 0.21
C LYS A 78 18.58 -7.53 0.44
N LYS A 79 17.79 -7.45 1.50
CA LYS A 79 16.65 -8.33 1.78
C LYS A 79 15.38 -7.50 1.83
N PHE A 80 14.25 -8.15 1.66
CA PHE A 80 12.92 -7.57 1.81
C PHE A 80 12.29 -8.15 3.07
N VAL A 81 12.03 -7.31 4.06
CA VAL A 81 11.57 -7.71 5.40
C VAL A 81 10.12 -7.27 5.58
N LEU A 82 9.25 -8.20 6.00
CA LEU A 82 7.84 -7.91 6.25
C LEU A 82 7.68 -6.84 7.34
N ASN A 83 7.05 -5.72 7.00
CA ASN A 83 6.69 -4.68 7.96
C ASN A 83 5.30 -4.96 8.53
N ARG A 84 5.27 -5.41 9.78
CA ARG A 84 4.04 -5.78 10.49
C ARG A 84 3.10 -4.61 10.67
N TYR A 85 3.60 -3.42 11.00
CA TYR A 85 2.73 -2.28 11.20
C TYR A 85 1.97 -1.90 9.92
N LEU A 86 2.68 -1.79 8.80
CA LEU A 86 2.01 -1.48 7.53
C LEU A 86 1.05 -2.61 7.11
N THR A 87 1.42 -3.87 7.35
CA THR A 87 0.65 -5.04 6.95
C THR A 87 -0.61 -5.29 7.80
N ASP A 88 -0.53 -5.02 9.11
CA ASP A 88 -1.55 -5.40 10.08
C ASP A 88 -2.40 -4.19 10.54
N SER A 89 -1.85 -2.98 10.48
CA SER A 89 -2.55 -1.75 10.89
C SER A 89 -2.98 -0.87 9.71
N MET A 90 -2.09 -0.61 8.74
CA MET A 90 -2.44 0.25 7.59
C MET A 90 -3.30 -0.49 6.57
N ASN A 91 -2.91 -1.72 6.23
CA ASN A 91 -3.57 -2.72 5.36
C ASN A 91 -3.77 -2.30 3.90
N TYR A 92 -4.29 -1.10 3.66
CA TYR A 92 -4.57 -0.52 2.35
C TYR A 92 -3.34 0.20 1.79
N PHE A 93 -3.11 0.07 0.49
CA PHE A 93 -2.04 0.82 -0.16
C PHE A 93 -2.34 2.34 -0.13
N PRO A 94 -1.34 3.19 0.18
CA PRO A 94 -1.58 4.62 0.32
C PRO A 94 -1.81 5.31 -1.02
N THR A 95 -2.93 6.01 -1.13
CA THR A 95 -3.22 6.91 -2.25
C THR A 95 -2.24 8.07 -2.35
N LYS A 96 -1.64 8.51 -1.22
CA LYS A 96 -0.63 9.57 -1.22
C LYS A 96 0.61 9.15 -0.44
N ILE A 97 1.76 9.30 -1.08
CA ILE A 97 3.09 9.10 -0.49
C ILE A 97 3.77 10.47 -0.41
N ASN A 98 3.93 11.01 0.80
CA ASN A 98 4.53 12.34 1.01
C ASN A 98 5.90 12.21 1.69
N LYS A 99 6.95 12.26 0.88
CA LYS A 99 8.34 12.11 1.33
C LYS A 99 8.82 13.24 2.24
N SER A 100 8.46 14.49 1.95
CA SER A 100 8.92 15.64 2.75
C SER A 100 8.31 15.66 4.15
N LYS A 101 7.06 15.19 4.28
CA LYS A 101 6.38 15.06 5.57
C LYS A 101 6.59 13.68 6.23
N ARG A 102 7.18 12.73 5.50
CA ARG A 102 7.33 11.31 5.88
C ARG A 102 5.99 10.68 6.27
N THR A 103 4.98 10.88 5.43
CA THR A 103 3.63 10.36 5.67
C THR A 103 3.08 9.55 4.51
N LEU A 104 2.32 8.51 4.84
CA LEU A 104 1.47 7.77 3.93
C LEU A 104 0.00 8.11 4.25
N THR A 105 -0.83 8.32 3.24
CA THR A 105 -2.26 8.60 3.42
C THR A 105 -3.09 7.60 2.64
N THR A 106 -4.04 6.99 3.33
CA THR A 106 -5.06 6.11 2.74
C THR A 106 -6.42 6.79 2.79
N TYR A 107 -7.27 6.48 1.81
CA TYR A 107 -8.67 6.87 1.79
C TYR A 107 -9.51 5.62 1.58
N VAL A 108 -10.37 5.29 2.54
CA VAL A 108 -11.10 4.03 2.54
C VAL A 108 -12.60 4.30 2.67
N HIS A 109 -13.44 3.58 1.95
CA HIS A 109 -14.89 3.68 2.11
C HIS A 109 -15.31 3.48 3.57
N ALA A 110 -15.91 4.51 4.17
CA ALA A 110 -16.41 4.46 5.55
C ALA A 110 -17.95 4.44 5.58
N SER A 111 -18.60 5.09 4.63
CA SER A 111 -20.05 5.08 4.46
C SER A 111 -20.45 5.42 3.02
N ALA A 112 -21.75 5.44 2.75
CA ALA A 112 -22.29 5.89 1.45
C ALA A 112 -21.94 7.35 1.10
N VAL A 113 -21.53 8.18 2.07
CA VAL A 113 -21.27 9.61 1.87
C VAL A 113 -19.89 10.06 2.36
N SER A 114 -19.07 9.16 2.92
CA SER A 114 -17.76 9.51 3.45
C SER A 114 -16.68 8.44 3.24
N LEU A 115 -15.45 8.93 3.18
CA LEU A 115 -14.20 8.18 3.24
C LEU A 115 -13.57 8.36 4.64
N GLY A 116 -12.89 7.33 5.14
CA GLY A 116 -11.92 7.45 6.22
C GLY A 116 -10.58 7.89 5.66
N GLU A 117 -10.12 9.10 6.02
CA GLU A 117 -8.75 9.53 5.78
C GLU A 117 -7.89 9.10 6.97
N HIS A 118 -6.89 8.26 6.71
CA HIS A 118 -5.89 7.85 7.70
C HIS A 118 -4.51 8.32 7.27
N ILE A 119 -3.79 8.97 8.18
CA ILE A 119 -2.42 9.48 7.95
C ILE A 119 -1.46 8.74 8.85
N TYR A 120 -0.55 7.99 8.25
CA TYR A 120 0.51 7.26 8.93
C TYR A 120 1.83 8.04 8.81
N TYR A 121 2.59 8.08 9.89
CA TYR A 121 3.85 8.81 9.98
C TYR A 121 5.01 7.88 10.34
N LEU A 122 6.12 8.01 9.61
CA LEU A 122 7.36 7.30 9.92
C LEU A 122 8.18 8.10 10.94
N THR A 123 8.37 7.53 12.12
CA THR A 123 9.09 8.13 13.23
C THR A 123 10.61 8.14 13.00
N ALA A 124 11.35 8.84 13.87
CA ALA A 124 12.80 8.97 13.77
C ALA A 124 13.54 7.63 13.98
N ASP A 125 13.00 6.75 14.83
CA ASP A 125 13.45 5.38 15.10
C ASP A 125 12.99 4.36 14.04
N LYS A 126 12.45 4.84 12.91
CA LYS A 126 11.95 4.02 11.78
C LYS A 126 10.74 3.14 12.12
N GLY A 127 10.02 3.48 13.20
CA GLY A 127 8.69 2.94 13.49
C GLY A 127 7.58 3.67 12.73
N TRP A 128 6.41 3.05 12.67
CA TRP A 128 5.21 3.67 12.10
C TRP A 128 4.17 3.91 13.18
N ILE A 129 3.48 5.04 13.09
CA ILE A 129 2.32 5.37 13.92
C ILE A 129 1.21 5.99 13.08
N GLU A 130 -0.04 5.81 13.49
CA GLU A 130 -1.16 6.55 12.93
C GLU A 130 -1.21 7.92 13.61
N LYS A 131 -1.02 8.96 12.82
CA LYS A 131 -0.98 10.35 13.29
C LYS A 131 -2.37 10.94 13.41
N SER A 132 -3.29 10.55 12.53
CA SER A 132 -4.67 11.04 12.53
C SER A 132 -5.58 10.14 11.72
N HIS A 133 -6.84 10.10 12.15
CA HIS A 133 -7.97 9.52 11.45
C HIS A 133 -9.14 10.52 11.48
N LYS A 134 -9.81 10.72 10.35
CA LYS A 134 -11.09 11.46 10.27
C LYS A 134 -11.93 11.00 9.10
N PHE A 135 -13.23 11.25 9.19
CA PHE A 135 -14.14 11.13 8.05
C PHE A 135 -14.09 12.38 7.17
N VAL A 136 -13.99 12.18 5.87
CA VAL A 136 -14.04 13.23 4.85
C VAL A 136 -15.14 12.88 3.83
N PRO A 137 -15.86 13.87 3.27
CA PRO A 137 -16.82 13.59 2.20
C PRO A 137 -16.08 13.05 0.96
N TYR A 138 -16.79 12.31 0.09
CA TYR A 138 -16.24 11.98 -1.22
C TYR A 138 -15.87 13.25 -1.99
N PRO A 139 -14.80 13.21 -2.79
CA PRO A 139 -14.55 14.26 -3.77
C PRO A 139 -15.82 14.43 -4.62
N LYS A 140 -16.26 15.68 -4.82
CA LYS A 140 -17.30 15.94 -5.81
C LYS A 140 -16.72 15.57 -7.17
N GLU A 141 -17.40 14.69 -7.90
CA GLU A 141 -17.04 14.42 -9.30
C GLU A 141 -17.08 15.75 -10.08
N PRO A 142 -16.12 15.98 -10.99
CA PRO A 142 -16.05 17.18 -11.81
C PRO A 142 -17.25 17.35 -12.74
#